data_AF-A0A6J2XD48-F1
#
_entry.id   AF-A0A6J2XD48-F1
#
_cell.length_a   1.000
_cell.length_b   1.000
_cell.length_c   1.000
_cell.angle_alpha   90.00
_cell.angle_beta   90.00
_cell.angle_gamma   90.00
#
_symmetry.space_group_name_H-M   'P 1'
#
loop_
_entity.id
_entity.type
_entity.pdbx_description
1 polymer ?
#
loop_
_entity_poly.entity_id
_entity_poly.type
_entity_poly.pdbx_seq_one_letter_code
_entity_poly.pdbx_strand_id
1 'polypeptide(L)'
;MAVQLGKRFKTIILPKVSHMFNKLFSDKYLLYTNVGISLCLSGVGDILEQNYEIFTEQIPNWNKERTRDMTLSGTTVGVVCHYWYKFLDRSLPGYTIRIVLKKIVIDQFVGSPLCISTFFGTIALLEGSTKEEFVQEVKDKAWRLYAAEWMIWPPCQFLNFYVLSTKYRVLFDNLVSLGYDVYTSHVKHVPVCTETKAKEL
;
A
#
# COMPACT_ATOMS: atom_id res chain seq x y z
N MET A 1 33.17 -17.13 18.99
CA MET A 1 32.13 -17.31 17.94
C MET A 1 31.41 -16.01 17.57
N ALA A 2 30.78 -15.27 18.49
CA ALA A 2 30.00 -14.06 18.17
C ALA A 2 30.79 -12.94 17.45
N VAL A 3 32.03 -12.68 17.85
CA VAL A 3 32.91 -11.65 17.24
C VAL A 3 33.30 -12.00 15.80
N GLN A 4 33.47 -13.28 15.49
CA GLN A 4 33.86 -13.77 14.17
C GLN A 4 32.66 -13.81 13.21
N LEU A 5 31.46 -14.10 13.73
CA LEU A 5 30.19 -13.93 13.02
C LEU A 5 29.95 -12.44 12.66
N GLY A 6 30.14 -11.53 13.62
CA GLY A 6 29.97 -10.08 13.40
C GLY A 6 30.93 -9.50 12.36
N LYS A 7 32.18 -9.99 12.32
CA LYS A 7 33.14 -9.64 11.26
C LYS A 7 32.73 -10.19 9.89
N ARG A 8 32.34 -11.48 9.80
CA ARG A 8 31.82 -12.07 8.54
C ARG A 8 30.58 -11.34 8.01
N PHE A 9 29.68 -10.95 8.91
CA PHE A 9 28.47 -10.20 8.59
C PHE A 9 28.80 -8.82 8.00
N LYS A 10 29.75 -8.09 8.60
CA LYS A 10 30.22 -6.79 8.11
C LYS A 10 31.01 -6.85 6.82
N THR A 11 31.88 -7.84 6.65
CA THR A 11 32.84 -7.85 5.51
C THR A 11 32.28 -8.52 4.25
N ILE A 12 31.33 -9.46 4.39
CA ILE A 12 30.85 -10.26 3.24
C ILE A 12 29.35 -10.07 3.00
N ILE A 13 28.53 -10.09 4.05
CA ILE A 13 27.07 -10.07 3.90
C ILE A 13 26.56 -8.66 3.60
N LEU A 14 26.95 -7.67 4.40
CA LEU A 14 26.57 -6.27 4.22
C LEU A 14 26.86 -5.71 2.81
N PRO A 15 28.06 -5.88 2.22
CA PRO A 15 28.31 -5.41 0.86
C PRO A 15 27.53 -6.18 -0.20
N LYS A 16 27.30 -7.49 -0.03
CA LYS A 16 26.45 -8.27 -0.94
C LYS A 16 24.98 -7.84 -0.90
N VAL A 17 24.45 -7.59 0.29
CA VAL A 17 23.10 -7.08 0.50
C VAL A 17 22.95 -5.69 -0.12
N SER A 18 23.92 -4.79 0.10
CA SER A 18 23.93 -3.46 -0.52
C SER A 18 24.00 -3.54 -2.06
N HIS A 19 24.85 -4.41 -2.61
CA HIS A 19 24.94 -4.61 -4.06
C HIS A 19 23.64 -5.15 -4.67
N MET A 20 23.03 -6.14 -4.02
CA MET A 20 21.74 -6.69 -4.44
C MET A 20 20.63 -5.64 -4.35
N PHE A 21 20.59 -4.85 -3.27
CA PHE A 21 19.65 -3.74 -3.10
C PHE A 21 19.80 -2.73 -4.25
N ASN A 22 21.03 -2.27 -4.54
CA ASN A 22 21.28 -1.35 -5.64
C ASN A 22 20.89 -1.93 -7.01
N LYS A 23 21.03 -3.25 -7.20
CA LYS A 23 20.59 -3.93 -8.43
C LYS A 23 19.07 -3.98 -8.54
N LEU A 24 18.36 -4.33 -7.48
CA LEU A 24 16.90 -4.38 -7.45
C LEU A 24 16.28 -3.01 -7.70
N PHE A 25 16.81 -1.97 -7.04
CA PHE A 25 16.36 -0.59 -7.22
C PHE A 25 17.01 0.14 -8.40
N SER A 26 17.65 -0.58 -9.33
CA SER A 26 18.12 0.01 -10.59
C SER A 26 16.97 0.20 -11.57
N ASP A 27 17.08 1.17 -12.49
CA ASP A 27 16.03 1.50 -13.47
C ASP A 27 15.51 0.29 -14.26
N LYS A 28 16.35 -0.72 -14.47
CA LYS A 28 15.99 -1.96 -15.18
C LYS A 28 15.04 -2.85 -14.40
N TYR A 29 15.19 -2.91 -13.07
CA TYR A 29 14.43 -3.83 -12.20
C TYR A 29 13.40 -3.13 -11.31
N LEU A 30 13.41 -1.79 -11.28
CA LEU A 30 12.59 -0.97 -10.39
C LEU A 30 11.09 -1.26 -10.49
N LEU A 31 10.57 -1.54 -11.69
CA LEU A 31 9.16 -1.94 -11.86
C LEU A 31 8.86 -3.23 -11.09
N TYR A 32 9.65 -4.28 -11.33
CA TYR A 32 9.47 -5.57 -10.67
C TYR A 32 9.66 -5.48 -9.16
N THR A 33 10.59 -4.65 -8.70
CA THR A 33 10.81 -4.43 -7.27
C THR A 33 9.63 -3.70 -6.62
N ASN A 34 9.15 -2.60 -7.20
CA ASN A 34 8.00 -1.87 -6.64
C ASN A 34 6.72 -2.71 -6.64
N VAL A 35 6.45 -3.42 -7.75
CA VAL A 35 5.30 -4.31 -7.87
C VAL A 35 5.42 -5.49 -6.91
N GLY A 36 6.59 -6.10 -6.80
CA GLY A 36 6.83 -7.20 -5.86
C GLY A 36 6.66 -6.79 -4.40
N ILE A 37 7.12 -5.59 -4.03
CA ILE A 37 6.89 -5.04 -2.68
C ILE A 37 5.40 -4.82 -2.45
N SER A 38 4.70 -4.19 -3.38
CA SER A 38 3.26 -3.88 -3.25
C SER A 38 2.41 -5.16 -3.16
N LEU A 39 2.72 -6.16 -4.00
CA LEU A 39 2.12 -7.49 -3.95
C LEU A 39 2.30 -8.12 -2.56
N CYS A 40 3.54 -8.14 -2.05
CA CYS A 40 3.85 -8.75 -0.77
C CYS A 40 3.17 -8.02 0.39
N LEU A 41 3.22 -6.68 0.42
CA LEU A 41 2.63 -5.89 1.49
C LEU A 41 1.11 -6.06 1.53
N SER A 42 0.44 -5.99 0.38
CA SER A 42 -1.02 -6.18 0.31
C SER A 42 -1.45 -7.58 0.75
N GLY A 43 -0.73 -8.62 0.33
CA GLY A 43 -0.99 -9.99 0.76
C GLY A 43 -0.75 -10.21 2.27
N VAL A 44 0.34 -9.66 2.81
CA VAL A 44 0.64 -9.75 4.25
C VAL A 44 -0.34 -8.90 5.07
N GLY A 45 -0.75 -7.74 4.57
CA GLY A 45 -1.74 -6.88 5.22
C GLY A 45 -3.09 -7.57 5.34
N ASP A 46 -3.57 -8.19 4.25
CA ASP A 46 -4.76 -9.03 4.30
C ASP A 46 -4.61 -10.21 5.27
N ILE A 47 -3.41 -10.80 5.29
CA ILE A 47 -3.15 -11.91 6.19
C ILE A 47 -3.32 -11.49 7.65
N LEU A 48 -2.78 -10.34 8.02
CA LEU A 48 -2.86 -9.81 9.37
C LEU A 48 -4.31 -9.44 9.73
N GLU A 49 -5.05 -8.82 8.80
CA GLU A 49 -6.44 -8.45 9.03
C GLU A 49 -7.32 -9.69 9.25
N GLN A 50 -7.21 -10.72 8.40
CA GLN A 50 -7.99 -11.95 8.59
C GLN A 50 -7.64 -12.66 9.90
N ASN A 51 -6.37 -12.66 10.32
CA ASN A 51 -6.02 -13.21 11.64
C ASN A 51 -6.66 -12.41 12.77
N TYR A 52 -6.72 -11.08 12.66
CA TYR A 52 -7.42 -10.23 13.62
C TYR A 52 -8.93 -10.48 13.64
N GLU A 53 -9.56 -10.63 12.48
CA GLU A 53 -10.99 -10.97 12.37
C GLU A 53 -11.31 -12.36 12.93
N ILE A 54 -10.44 -13.36 12.73
CA ILE A 54 -10.58 -14.70 13.35
C ILE A 54 -10.43 -14.60 14.87
N PHE A 55 -9.45 -13.84 15.35
CA PHE A 55 -9.21 -13.65 16.78
C PHE A 55 -10.38 -12.92 17.47
N THR A 56 -11.04 -12.00 16.77
CA THR A 56 -12.22 -11.28 17.26
C THR A 56 -13.55 -11.98 16.94
N GLU A 57 -13.50 -13.23 16.45
CA GLU A 57 -14.65 -14.07 16.12
C GLU A 57 -15.60 -13.46 15.06
N GLN A 58 -15.11 -12.55 14.20
CA GLN A 58 -15.89 -11.95 13.11
C GLN A 58 -16.01 -12.90 11.92
N ILE A 59 -14.97 -13.69 11.66
CA ILE A 59 -14.97 -14.74 10.63
C ILE A 59 -14.55 -16.08 11.24
N PRO A 60 -15.12 -17.22 10.79
CA PRO A 60 -14.84 -18.51 11.40
C PRO A 60 -13.53 -19.14 10.92
N ASN A 61 -13.11 -18.85 9.68
CA ASN A 61 -11.97 -19.49 9.03
C ASN A 61 -11.32 -18.54 8.04
N TRP A 62 -10.07 -18.85 7.72
CA TRP A 62 -9.31 -18.17 6.69
C TRP A 62 -9.94 -18.24 5.30
N ASN A 63 -10.07 -17.11 4.63
CA ASN A 63 -10.49 -16.99 3.24
C ASN A 63 -9.28 -16.82 2.32
N LYS A 64 -8.95 -17.88 1.56
CA LYS A 64 -7.83 -17.88 0.61
C LYS A 64 -8.10 -17.04 -0.64
N GLU A 65 -9.36 -16.95 -1.07
CA GLU A 65 -9.74 -16.17 -2.25
C GLU A 65 -9.58 -14.68 -1.96
N ARG A 66 -10.00 -14.23 -0.77
CA ARG A 66 -9.74 -12.86 -0.28
C ARG A 66 -8.25 -12.51 -0.31
N THR A 67 -7.38 -13.38 0.23
CA THR A 67 -5.93 -13.12 0.21
C THR A 67 -5.37 -13.09 -1.20
N ARG A 68 -5.84 -13.97 -2.09
CA ARG A 68 -5.48 -13.95 -3.51
C ARG A 68 -5.87 -12.60 -4.12
N ASP A 69 -7.09 -12.14 -3.90
CA ASP A 69 -7.61 -10.94 -4.54
C ASP A 69 -6.94 -9.67 -4.03
N MET A 70 -6.71 -9.57 -2.72
CA MET A 70 -5.91 -8.49 -2.12
C MET A 70 -4.49 -8.49 -2.68
N THR A 71 -3.82 -9.64 -2.73
CA THR A 71 -2.46 -9.77 -3.30
C THR A 71 -2.39 -9.32 -4.78
N LEU A 72 -3.38 -9.71 -5.58
CA LEU A 72 -3.48 -9.31 -6.99
C LEU A 72 -3.77 -7.81 -7.13
N SER A 73 -4.58 -7.23 -6.24
CA SER A 73 -4.80 -5.78 -6.21
C SER A 73 -3.52 -4.99 -5.87
N GLY A 74 -2.67 -5.50 -4.97
CA GLY A 74 -1.35 -4.92 -4.70
C GLY A 74 -0.46 -4.92 -5.95
N THR A 75 -0.63 -5.89 -6.84
CA THR A 75 0.10 -5.94 -8.11
C THR A 75 -0.36 -4.84 -9.07
N THR A 76 -1.67 -4.70 -9.29
CA THR A 76 -2.22 -3.70 -10.21
C THR A 76 -1.98 -2.28 -9.70
N VAL A 77 -2.22 -2.02 -8.42
CA VAL A 77 -1.92 -0.75 -7.77
C VAL A 77 -0.43 -0.45 -7.83
N GLY A 78 0.44 -1.43 -7.55
CA GLY A 78 1.89 -1.26 -7.63
C GLY A 78 2.38 -0.85 -9.03
N VAL A 79 1.78 -1.40 -10.09
CA VAL A 79 2.06 -1.00 -11.49
C VAL A 79 1.64 0.45 -11.72
N VAL A 80 0.41 0.81 -11.31
CA VAL A 80 -0.11 2.17 -11.47
C VAL A 80 0.76 3.18 -10.71
N CYS A 81 1.08 2.92 -9.43
CA CYS A 81 1.97 3.75 -8.61
C CYS A 81 3.34 3.94 -9.26
N HIS A 82 3.95 2.86 -9.78
CA HIS A 82 5.26 2.95 -10.42
C HIS A 82 5.26 3.93 -11.61
N TYR A 83 4.28 3.80 -12.51
CA TYR A 83 4.20 4.69 -13.67
C TYR A 83 3.74 6.10 -13.30
N TRP A 84 2.86 6.23 -12.29
CA TRP A 84 2.41 7.52 -11.76
C TRP A 84 3.58 8.33 -11.20
N TYR A 85 4.43 7.73 -10.36
CA TYR A 85 5.60 8.42 -9.83
C TYR A 85 6.63 8.77 -10.91
N LYS A 86 6.86 7.89 -11.90
CA LYS A 86 7.69 8.22 -13.06
C LYS A 86 7.12 9.41 -13.86
N PHE A 87 5.80 9.47 -14.01
CA PHE A 87 5.14 10.59 -14.67
C PHE A 87 5.29 11.89 -13.86
N LEU A 88 5.09 11.86 -12.55
CA LEU A 88 5.26 13.02 -11.68
C LEU A 88 6.69 13.54 -11.68
N ASP A 89 7.68 12.65 -11.61
CA ASP A 89 9.10 13.03 -11.63
C ASP A 89 9.53 13.63 -12.98
N ARG A 90 8.97 13.12 -14.08
CA ARG A 90 9.19 13.69 -15.42
C ARG A 90 8.50 15.04 -15.60
N SER A 91 7.28 15.19 -15.08
CA SER A 91 6.46 16.40 -15.26
C SER A 91 6.88 17.53 -14.33
N LEU A 92 7.42 17.21 -13.16
CA LEU A 92 7.89 18.15 -12.15
C LEU A 92 9.33 17.82 -11.74
N PRO A 93 10.32 18.07 -12.61
CA PRO A 93 11.71 17.75 -12.33
C PRO A 93 12.28 18.63 -11.22
N GLY A 94 13.03 18.03 -10.28
CA GLY A 94 13.71 18.73 -9.19
C GLY A 94 13.12 18.44 -7.80
N TYR A 95 13.80 18.99 -6.79
CA TYR A 95 13.59 18.67 -5.37
C TYR A 95 13.45 19.91 -4.47
N THR A 96 13.15 21.08 -5.04
CA THR A 96 12.86 22.27 -4.21
C THR A 96 11.59 22.05 -3.41
N ILE A 97 11.49 22.67 -2.23
CA ILE A 97 10.30 22.51 -1.36
C ILE A 97 9.00 22.84 -2.09
N ARG A 98 9.01 23.85 -2.97
CA ARG A 98 7.86 24.22 -3.80
C ARG A 98 7.46 23.12 -4.78
N ILE A 99 8.44 22.42 -5.38
CA ILE A 99 8.18 21.31 -6.30
C ILE A 99 7.65 20.10 -5.53
N VAL A 100 8.26 19.77 -4.39
CA VAL A 100 7.82 18.65 -3.55
C VAL A 100 6.39 18.87 -3.06
N LEU A 101 6.06 20.07 -2.56
CA LEU A 101 4.70 20.40 -2.14
C LEU A 101 3.69 20.28 -3.30
N LYS A 102 4.05 20.73 -4.50
CA LYS A 102 3.21 20.55 -5.70
C LYS A 102 2.99 19.08 -6.03
N LYS A 103 4.04 18.25 -5.97
CA LYS A 103 3.95 16.80 -6.18
C LYS A 103 2.98 16.17 -5.19
N ILE A 104 3.12 16.48 -3.89
CA ILE A 104 2.22 15.97 -2.84
C ILE A 104 0.77 16.37 -3.12
N VAL A 105 0.50 17.64 -3.44
CA VAL A 105 -0.86 18.08 -3.75
C VAL A 105 -1.44 17.32 -4.95
N ILE A 106 -0.69 17.21 -6.05
CA ILE A 106 -1.16 16.50 -7.24
C ILE A 106 -1.36 15.02 -6.94
N ASP A 107 -0.46 14.41 -6.18
CA ASP A 107 -0.56 13.03 -5.77
C ASP A 107 -1.83 12.77 -4.95
N GLN A 108 -2.13 13.60 -3.96
CA GLN A 108 -3.32 13.43 -3.13
C GLN A 108 -4.64 13.70 -3.89
N PHE A 109 -4.65 14.58 -4.88
CA PHE A 109 -5.86 14.89 -5.66
C PHE A 109 -6.06 14.01 -6.90
N VAL A 110 -5.00 13.37 -7.41
CA VAL A 110 -5.05 12.57 -8.65
C VAL A 110 -4.51 11.17 -8.44
N GLY A 111 -3.32 11.05 -7.85
CA GLY A 111 -2.68 9.77 -7.53
C GLY A 111 -3.51 8.90 -6.59
N SER A 112 -3.87 9.41 -5.40
CA SER A 112 -4.66 8.64 -4.43
C SER A 112 -6.01 8.20 -5.00
N PRO A 113 -6.84 9.06 -5.65
CA PRO A 113 -8.08 8.60 -6.28
C PRO A 113 -7.86 7.58 -7.40
N LEU A 114 -6.79 7.72 -8.20
CA LEU A 114 -6.43 6.77 -9.26
C LEU A 114 -6.07 5.40 -8.68
N CYS A 115 -5.26 5.36 -7.61
CA CYS A 115 -4.86 4.14 -6.94
C CYS A 115 -6.06 3.45 -6.25
N ILE A 116 -6.89 4.21 -5.54
CA ILE A 116 -8.11 3.69 -4.90
C ILE A 116 -9.08 3.13 -5.95
N SER A 117 -9.29 3.84 -7.05
CA SER A 117 -10.15 3.36 -8.15
C SER A 117 -9.58 2.09 -8.79
N THR A 118 -8.26 2.01 -8.94
CA THR A 118 -7.56 0.82 -9.45
C THR A 118 -7.74 -0.36 -8.51
N PHE A 119 -7.64 -0.13 -7.20
CA PHE A 119 -7.86 -1.14 -6.16
C PHE A 119 -9.27 -1.74 -6.27
N PHE A 120 -10.31 -0.91 -6.13
CA PHE A 120 -11.69 -1.39 -6.21
C PHE A 120 -12.01 -2.01 -7.57
N GLY A 121 -11.51 -1.43 -8.66
CA GLY A 121 -11.71 -1.97 -10.00
C GLY A 121 -11.06 -3.34 -10.18
N THR A 122 -9.87 -3.54 -9.61
CA THR A 122 -9.20 -4.85 -9.65
C THR A 122 -9.99 -5.88 -8.87
N ILE A 123 -10.40 -5.56 -7.64
CA ILE A 123 -11.16 -6.50 -6.82
C ILE A 123 -12.51 -6.83 -7.47
N ALA A 124 -13.25 -5.83 -7.97
CA ALA A 124 -14.52 -6.06 -8.64
C ALA A 124 -14.39 -6.99 -9.87
N LEU A 125 -13.29 -6.88 -10.62
CA LEU A 125 -13.02 -7.78 -11.73
C LEU A 125 -12.71 -9.22 -11.27
N LEU A 126 -12.02 -9.38 -10.14
CA LEU A 126 -11.67 -10.69 -9.59
C LEU A 126 -12.86 -11.39 -8.92
N GLU A 127 -13.71 -10.61 -8.26
CA GLU A 127 -14.96 -11.08 -7.63
C GLU A 127 -16.09 -11.29 -8.66
N GLY A 128 -15.94 -10.77 -9.88
CA GLY A 128 -16.95 -10.87 -10.94
C GLY A 128 -18.16 -9.95 -10.70
N SER A 129 -17.95 -8.81 -10.03
CA SER A 129 -19.01 -7.86 -9.69
C SER A 129 -19.63 -7.20 -10.92
N THR A 130 -20.92 -6.90 -10.84
CA THR A 130 -21.63 -6.05 -11.79
C THR A 130 -21.17 -4.59 -11.68
N LYS A 131 -21.51 -3.78 -12.69
CA LYS A 131 -21.16 -2.34 -12.68
C LYS A 131 -21.86 -1.61 -11.55
N GLU A 132 -23.10 -2.00 -11.27
CA GLU A 132 -23.93 -1.42 -10.22
C GLU A 132 -23.33 -1.70 -8.83
N GLU A 133 -22.91 -2.95 -8.58
CA GLU A 133 -22.22 -3.34 -7.34
C GLU A 133 -20.90 -2.58 -7.16
N PHE A 134 -20.08 -2.50 -8.21
CA PHE A 134 -18.83 -1.76 -8.18
C PHE A 134 -19.05 -0.27 -7.85
N VAL A 135 -19.98 0.40 -8.54
CA VAL A 135 -20.28 1.82 -8.31
C VAL A 135 -20.80 2.04 -6.89
N GLN A 136 -21.66 1.15 -6.40
CA GLN A 136 -22.18 1.25 -5.04
C GLN A 136 -21.06 1.07 -4.00
N GLU A 137 -20.19 0.07 -4.20
CA GLU A 137 -19.09 -0.19 -3.28
C GLU A 137 -18.08 0.97 -3.23
N VAL A 138 -17.74 1.56 -4.38
CA VAL A 138 -16.88 2.74 -4.45
C VAL A 138 -17.51 3.92 -3.69
N LYS A 139 -18.82 4.17 -3.86
CA LYS A 139 -19.50 5.25 -3.13
C LYS A 139 -19.44 5.06 -1.62
N ASP A 140 -19.63 3.83 -1.16
CA ASP A 140 -19.75 3.53 0.26
C ASP A 140 -18.40 3.47 0.98
N LYS A 141 -17.36 2.99 0.29
CA LYS A 141 -16.08 2.63 0.91
C LYS A 141 -14.88 3.46 0.45
N ALA A 142 -14.86 3.97 -0.78
CA ALA A 142 -13.66 4.65 -1.31
C ALA A 142 -13.31 5.92 -0.52
N TRP A 143 -14.31 6.63 0.00
CA TRP A 143 -14.07 7.80 0.84
C TRP A 143 -13.31 7.46 2.13
N ARG A 144 -13.51 6.24 2.70
CA ARG A 144 -12.82 5.81 3.92
C ARG A 144 -11.34 5.62 3.68
N LEU A 145 -10.98 5.03 2.54
CA LEU A 145 -9.58 4.90 2.11
C LEU A 145 -8.99 6.26 1.80
N TYR A 146 -9.74 7.12 1.09
CA TYR A 146 -9.28 8.46 0.75
C TYR A 146 -9.05 9.35 1.98
N ALA A 147 -9.93 9.28 2.98
CA ALA A 147 -9.74 9.98 4.24
C ALA A 147 -8.51 9.43 4.98
N ALA A 148 -8.32 8.10 5.01
CA ALA A 148 -7.16 7.49 5.64
C ALA A 148 -5.84 7.91 4.97
N GLU A 149 -5.80 8.00 3.63
CA GLU A 149 -4.66 8.54 2.88
C GLU A 149 -4.24 9.92 3.40
N TRP A 150 -5.19 10.85 3.48
CA TRP A 150 -4.95 12.21 3.97
C TRP A 150 -4.57 12.28 5.45
N MET A 151 -5.05 11.35 6.26
CA MET A 151 -4.73 11.31 7.70
C MET A 151 -3.38 10.66 7.98
N ILE A 152 -2.97 9.69 7.17
CA ILE A 152 -1.77 8.88 7.40
C ILE A 152 -0.58 9.48 6.67
N TRP A 153 -0.69 9.72 5.35
CA TRP A 153 0.47 10.02 4.54
C TRP A 153 1.13 11.37 4.84
N PRO A 154 0.41 12.51 4.92
CA PRO A 154 1.07 13.78 5.21
C PRO A 154 1.84 13.79 6.56
N PRO A 155 1.27 13.31 7.69
CA PRO A 155 2.02 13.22 8.94
C PRO A 155 3.16 12.20 8.91
N CYS A 156 2.94 11.02 8.34
CA CYS A 156 3.98 9.99 8.24
C CYS A 156 5.14 10.47 7.36
N GLN A 157 4.87 11.10 6.21
CA GLN A 157 5.91 11.65 5.35
C GLN A 157 6.66 12.80 6.03
N PHE A 158 5.97 13.65 6.80
CA PHE A 158 6.64 14.66 7.62
C PHE A 158 7.66 14.02 8.58
N LEU A 159 7.23 13.01 9.36
CA LEU A 159 8.14 12.28 10.26
C LEU A 159 9.28 11.59 9.49
N ASN A 160 8.97 10.99 8.34
CA ASN A 160 9.93 10.28 7.50
C ASN A 160 11.06 11.20 7.02
N PHE A 161 10.73 12.40 6.55
CA PHE A 161 11.72 13.34 6.04
C PHE A 161 12.42 14.15 7.14
N TYR A 162 11.69 14.53 8.19
CA TYR A 162 12.19 15.42 9.24
C TYR A 162 13.01 14.69 10.31
N VAL A 163 12.54 13.51 10.75
CA VAL A 163 13.13 12.78 11.89
C VAL A 163 14.08 11.68 11.44
N LEU A 164 13.73 10.96 10.36
CA LEU A 164 14.47 9.75 9.97
C LEU A 164 15.63 10.06 9.01
N SER A 165 16.78 9.47 9.31
CA SER A 165 17.92 9.44 8.39
C SER A 165 17.58 8.61 7.13
N THR A 166 18.11 9.00 5.98
CA THR A 166 17.80 8.40 4.65
C THR A 166 17.81 6.88 4.63
N LYS A 167 18.73 6.23 5.37
CA LYS A 167 18.85 4.76 5.47
C LYS A 167 17.62 4.04 6.06
N TYR A 168 16.80 4.72 6.86
CA TYR A 168 15.61 4.12 7.51
C TYR A 168 14.30 4.50 6.82
N ARG A 169 14.32 5.46 5.89
CA ARG A 169 13.10 6.04 5.33
C ARG A 169 12.25 5.03 4.57
N VAL A 170 12.89 4.21 3.73
CA VAL A 170 12.22 3.15 2.96
C VAL A 170 11.63 2.09 3.88
N LEU A 171 12.32 1.73 4.96
CA LEU A 171 11.79 0.77 5.93
C LEU A 171 10.55 1.31 6.64
N PHE A 172 10.62 2.56 7.11
CA PHE A 172 9.49 3.21 7.77
C PHE A 172 8.28 3.34 6.83
N ASP A 173 8.51 3.77 5.60
CA ASP A 173 7.47 3.91 4.58
C ASP A 173 6.74 2.59 4.34
N ASN A 174 7.48 1.49 4.12
CA ASN A 174 6.88 0.16 3.94
C ASN A 174 6.14 -0.37 5.19
N LEU A 175 6.56 0.02 6.40
CA LEU A 175 5.84 -0.34 7.63
C LEU A 175 4.50 0.40 7.74
N VAL A 176 4.48 1.68 7.37
CA VAL A 176 3.23 2.46 7.29
C VAL A 176 2.33 1.89 6.21
N SER A 177 2.87 1.56 5.03
CA SER A 177 2.15 0.89 3.95
C SER A 177 1.51 -0.41 4.40
N LEU A 178 2.23 -1.25 5.16
CA LEU A 178 1.65 -2.49 5.68
C LEU A 178 0.44 -2.21 6.57
N GLY A 179 0.52 -1.22 7.46
CA GLY A 179 -0.63 -0.82 8.29
C GLY A 179 -1.80 -0.29 7.45
N TYR A 180 -1.51 0.46 6.40
CA TYR A 180 -2.52 0.92 5.43
C TYR A 180 -3.14 -0.24 4.65
N ASP A 181 -2.37 -1.26 4.28
CA ASP A 181 -2.87 -2.46 3.59
C ASP A 181 -3.78 -3.31 4.50
N VAL A 182 -3.46 -3.42 5.79
CA VAL A 182 -4.36 -4.02 6.81
C VAL A 182 -5.68 -3.27 6.83
N TYR A 183 -5.63 -1.94 6.96
CA TYR A 183 -6.84 -1.10 6.97
C TYR A 183 -7.60 -1.15 5.64
N THR A 184 -6.91 -1.26 4.51
CA THR A 184 -7.53 -1.39 3.19
C THR A 184 -8.28 -2.71 3.07
N SER A 185 -7.67 -3.82 3.54
CA SER A 185 -8.35 -5.11 3.64
C SER A 185 -9.59 -5.01 4.52
N HIS A 186 -9.47 -4.37 5.69
CA HIS A 186 -10.59 -4.14 6.60
C HIS A 186 -11.74 -3.39 5.92
N VAL A 187 -11.45 -2.23 5.31
CA VAL A 187 -12.46 -1.39 4.65
C VAL A 187 -13.13 -2.13 3.49
N LYS A 188 -12.39 -2.93 2.72
CA LYS A 188 -12.98 -3.72 1.63
C LYS A 188 -13.96 -4.79 2.15
N HIS A 189 -13.69 -5.41 3.30
CA HIS A 189 -14.49 -6.56 3.76
C HIS A 189 -15.51 -6.23 4.85
N VAL A 190 -15.41 -5.05 5.49
CA VAL A 190 -16.42 -4.60 6.45
C VAL A 190 -17.77 -4.38 5.75
N PRO A 191 -18.89 -4.88 6.31
CA PRO A 191 -20.20 -4.61 5.76
C PRO A 191 -20.52 -3.11 5.80
N VAL A 192 -21.18 -2.61 4.75
CA VAL A 192 -21.68 -1.24 4.74
C VAL A 192 -22.86 -1.19 5.71
N CYS A 193 -22.76 -0.38 6.76
CA CYS A 193 -23.86 -0.12 7.67
C CYS A 193 -24.92 0.70 6.90
N THR A 194 -25.89 0.02 6.31
CA THR A 194 -27.06 0.67 5.72
C THR A 194 -28.01 1.01 6.86
N GLU A 195 -28.35 2.28 7.05
CA GLU A 195 -29.32 2.80 8.03
C GLU A 195 -30.76 2.28 7.83
N THR A 196 -30.97 1.24 7.03
CA THR A 196 -32.31 0.71 6.71
C THR A 196 -32.95 -0.06 7.89
N LYS A 197 -32.19 -0.45 8.93
CA LYS A 197 -32.77 -1.15 10.11
C LYS A 197 -33.40 -0.23 11.16
N ALA A 198 -33.37 1.10 10.99
CA ALA A 198 -33.97 2.04 11.95
C ALA A 198 -35.45 2.39 11.67
N LYS A 199 -36.12 1.73 10.71
CA LYS A 199 -37.54 1.94 10.41
C LYS A 199 -38.45 0.74 10.70
N GLU A 200 -37.93 -0.31 11.32
CA GLU A 200 -38.71 -1.51 11.73
C GLU A 200 -38.72 -1.74 13.25
N LEU A 201 -38.52 -0.69 14.06
CA LEU A 201 -38.79 -0.70 15.50
C LEU A 201 -39.81 0.38 15.86
#